data_AF-A0A2E6N7S4-F1
#
_entry.id   AF-A0A2E6N7S4-F1
#
_cell.length_a   1.000
_cell.length_b   1.000
_cell.length_c   1.000
_cell.angle_alpha   90.00
_cell.angle_beta   90.00
_cell.angle_gamma   90.00
#
_symmetry.space_group_name_H-M   'P 1'
#
loop_
_entity.id
_entity.type
_entity.pdbx_description
1 polymer ?
#
loop_
_entity_poly.entity_id
_entity_poly.type
_entity_poly.pdbx_seq_one_letter_code
_entity_poly.pdbx_strand_id
1 'polypeptide(L)'
;MRDRLINIIKGNFLINENASGNWSFILIFLLLSIIMISSSHAVDKKVHNISKLNKEIKSLRSEFVDVRSNLMQYQMESSILIKLNEKGIVSSTNPPNKIIVNVKN
;
A
#
# COMPACT_ATOMS: atom_id res chain seq x y z
N MET A 1 35.90 -44.02 -1.05
CA MET A 1 34.95 -42.86 -1.03
C MET A 1 34.60 -42.41 0.38
N ARG A 2 34.29 -43.34 1.30
CA ARG A 2 33.99 -43.03 2.72
C ARG A 2 35.10 -42.24 3.41
N ASP A 3 36.36 -42.60 3.18
CA ASP A 3 37.51 -41.94 3.83
C ASP A 3 37.70 -40.48 3.40
N ARG A 4 37.36 -40.13 2.16
CA ARG A 4 37.38 -38.74 1.68
C ARG A 4 36.34 -37.88 2.41
N LEU A 5 35.12 -38.39 2.58
CA LEU A 5 34.06 -37.70 3.31
C LEU A 5 34.44 -37.54 4.79
N ILE A 6 34.98 -38.59 5.39
CA ILE A 6 35.45 -38.55 6.78
C ILE A 6 36.58 -37.52 6.96
N ASN A 7 37.51 -37.41 6.01
CA ASN A 7 38.60 -36.44 6.06
C ASN A 7 38.13 -34.98 5.87
N ILE A 8 37.05 -34.75 5.11
CA ILE A 8 36.41 -33.44 4.99
C ILE A 8 35.73 -33.06 6.31
N ILE A 9 34.96 -33.99 6.90
CA ILE A 9 34.27 -33.78 8.18
C ILE A 9 35.25 -33.58 9.33
N LYS A 10 36.38 -34.31 9.33
CA LYS A 10 37.48 -34.14 10.30
C LYS A 10 38.29 -32.84 10.08
N GLY A 11 37.94 -32.04 9.07
CA GLY A 11 38.59 -30.75 8.84
C GLY A 11 40.06 -30.89 8.44
N ASN A 12 40.45 -31.98 7.76
CA ASN A 12 41.84 -32.18 7.33
C ASN A 12 42.31 -31.03 6.39
N PHE A 13 41.37 -30.38 5.69
CA PHE A 13 41.57 -29.14 4.93
C PHE A 13 42.09 -27.97 5.79
N LEU A 14 41.79 -27.93 7.09
CA LEU A 14 42.15 -26.85 8.01
C LEU A 14 43.41 -27.09 8.82
N ILE A 15 43.96 -28.32 8.80
CA ILE A 15 45.06 -28.75 9.68
C ILE A 15 46.34 -29.06 8.89
N ASN A 16 46.25 -29.37 7.59
CA ASN A 16 47.42 -29.62 6.74
C ASN A 16 48.28 -28.35 6.50
N GLU A 17 49.51 -28.52 6.03
CA GLU A 17 50.53 -27.46 5.88
C GLU A 17 50.10 -26.21 5.07
N ASN A 18 49.04 -26.30 4.26
CA ASN A 18 48.41 -25.19 3.52
C ASN A 18 47.17 -24.58 4.23
N ALA A 19 47.00 -24.81 5.53
CA ALA A 19 45.84 -24.39 6.32
C ALA A 19 45.61 -22.87 6.35
N SER A 20 46.66 -22.06 6.23
CA SER A 20 46.58 -20.59 6.32
C SER A 20 45.64 -19.96 5.29
N GLY A 21 45.61 -20.48 4.06
CA GLY A 21 44.70 -20.01 3.01
C GLY A 21 43.23 -20.33 3.31
N ASN A 22 42.98 -21.46 3.97
CA ASN A 22 41.65 -22.03 4.21
C ASN A 22 40.91 -21.33 5.36
N TRP A 23 41.65 -20.84 6.35
CA TRP A 23 41.11 -19.99 7.42
C TRP A 23 40.54 -18.66 6.91
N SER A 24 41.18 -18.07 5.89
CA SER A 24 40.70 -16.83 5.27
C SER A 24 39.35 -17.03 4.57
N PHE A 25 39.14 -18.17 3.91
CA PHE A 25 37.84 -18.51 3.30
C PHE A 25 36.73 -18.65 4.35
N ILE A 26 37.00 -19.28 5.49
CA ILE A 26 36.01 -19.40 6.57
C ILE A 26 35.60 -18.01 7.09
N LEU A 27 36.58 -17.11 7.30
CA LEU A 27 36.28 -15.74 7.74
C LEU A 27 35.43 -14.98 6.73
N ILE A 28 35.69 -15.14 5.43
CA ILE A 28 34.88 -14.53 4.37
C ILE A 28 33.45 -15.08 4.40
N PHE A 29 33.25 -16.39 4.53
CA PHE A 29 31.92 -17.00 4.60
C PHE A 29 31.16 -16.62 5.87
N LEU A 30 31.85 -16.51 7.01
CA LEU A 30 31.27 -16.04 8.26
C LEU A 30 30.79 -14.58 8.12
N LEU A 31 31.64 -13.71 7.57
CA LEU A 31 31.32 -12.32 7.32
C LEU A 31 30.16 -12.18 6.33
N LEU A 32 30.16 -12.96 5.26
CA LEU A 32 29.06 -12.97 4.28
C LEU A 32 27.75 -13.45 4.91
N SER A 33 27.81 -14.44 5.80
CA SER A 33 26.64 -14.94 6.53
C SER A 33 26.05 -13.86 7.45
N ILE A 34 26.89 -13.10 8.16
CA ILE A 34 26.45 -11.96 8.98
C ILE A 34 25.79 -10.88 8.11
N ILE A 35 26.37 -10.56 6.95
CA ILE A 35 25.81 -9.60 6.00
C ILE A 35 24.43 -10.06 5.51
N MET A 36 24.27 -11.35 5.16
CA MET A 36 22.99 -11.89 4.70
C MET A 36 21.91 -11.82 5.79
N ILE A 37 22.24 -12.17 7.04
CA ILE A 37 21.31 -12.10 8.16
C ILE A 37 20.85 -10.65 8.38
N SER A 38 21.80 -9.70 8.39
CA SER A 38 21.48 -8.27 8.54
C SER A 38 20.62 -7.75 7.39
N SER A 39 20.92 -8.16 6.16
CA SER A 39 20.15 -7.76 4.98
C SER A 39 18.72 -8.29 5.04
N SER A 40 18.51 -9.54 5.48
CA SER A 40 17.18 -10.12 5.63
C SER A 40 16.34 -9.31 6.60
N HIS A 41 16.89 -8.95 7.76
CA HIS A 41 16.18 -8.16 8.77
C HIS A 41 15.76 -6.77 8.26
N ALA A 42 16.59 -6.15 7.41
CA ALA A 42 16.24 -4.88 6.78
C ALA A 42 15.09 -5.02 5.78
N VAL A 43 15.05 -6.13 5.03
CA VAL A 43 13.94 -6.45 4.11
C VAL A 43 12.65 -6.65 4.91
N ASP A 44 12.69 -7.42 6.00
CA ASP A 44 11.52 -7.67 6.85
C ASP A 44 10.90 -6.38 7.39
N LYS A 45 11.75 -5.46 7.88
CA LYS A 45 11.32 -4.13 8.34
C LYS A 45 10.64 -3.33 7.23
N LYS A 46 11.20 -3.37 6.01
CA LYS A 46 10.63 -2.66 4.86
C LYS A 46 9.28 -3.26 4.45
N VAL A 47 9.14 -4.59 4.45
CA VAL A 47 7.87 -5.27 4.15
C VAL A 47 6.80 -4.91 5.18
N HIS A 48 7.15 -4.88 6.47
CA HIS A 48 6.22 -4.46 7.51
C HIS A 48 5.75 -3.01 7.31
N ASN A 49 6.67 -2.09 6.99
CA ASN A 49 6.32 -0.71 6.66
C ASN A 49 5.37 -0.63 5.45
N ILE A 50 5.67 -1.36 4.37
CA ILE A 50 4.80 -1.40 3.17
C ILE A 50 3.39 -1.88 3.54
N SER A 51 3.27 -2.90 4.38
CA SER A 51 1.96 -3.39 4.86
C SER A 51 1.20 -2.31 5.63
N LYS A 52 1.88 -1.58 6.52
CA LYS A 52 1.30 -0.45 7.27
C LYS A 52 0.79 0.64 6.32
N LEU A 53 1.61 1.08 5.36
CA LEU A 53 1.21 2.10 4.38
C LEU A 53 0.04 1.64 3.51
N ASN A 54 0.03 0.38 3.07
CA ASN A 54 -1.09 -0.16 2.29
C ASN A 54 -2.41 -0.16 3.09
N LYS A 55 -2.35 -0.44 4.39
CA LYS A 55 -3.52 -0.36 5.27
C LYS A 55 -4.06 1.07 5.35
N GLU A 56 -3.17 2.05 5.45
CA GLU A 56 -3.53 3.48 5.45
C GLU A 56 -4.18 3.91 4.13
N ILE A 57 -3.58 3.54 2.99
CA ILE A 57 -4.18 3.79 1.66
C ILE A 57 -5.58 3.18 1.56
N LYS A 58 -5.77 1.96 2.04
CA LYS A 58 -7.08 1.29 2.02
C LYS A 58 -8.10 2.06 2.88
N SER A 59 -7.69 2.53 4.06
CA SER A 59 -8.53 3.32 4.96
C SER A 59 -8.96 4.63 4.29
N LEU A 60 -8.02 5.39 3.72
CA LEU A 60 -8.29 6.66 3.04
C LEU A 60 -9.20 6.48 1.82
N ARG A 61 -9.02 5.38 1.07
CA ARG A 61 -9.91 5.05 -0.05
C ARG A 61 -11.33 4.75 0.41
N SER A 62 -11.49 4.05 1.54
CA SER A 62 -12.81 3.81 2.14
C SER A 62 -13.47 5.13 2.52
N GLU A 63 -12.75 5.98 3.23
CA GLU A 63 -13.23 7.30 3.65
C GLU A 63 -13.62 8.18 2.45
N PHE A 64 -12.81 8.19 1.39
CA PHE A 64 -13.13 8.91 0.16
C PHE A 64 -14.44 8.43 -0.47
N VAL A 65 -14.68 7.12 -0.53
CA VAL A 65 -15.91 6.56 -1.09
C VAL A 65 -17.11 6.95 -0.24
N ASP A 66 -16.99 6.88 1.08
CA ASP A 66 -18.05 7.26 2.03
C ASP A 66 -18.41 8.74 1.90
N VAL A 67 -17.40 9.61 1.91
CA VAL A 67 -17.58 11.07 1.75
C VAL A 67 -18.21 11.41 0.40
N ARG A 68 -17.76 10.77 -0.68
CA ARG A 68 -18.34 10.96 -2.02
C ARG A 68 -19.81 10.55 -2.06
N SER A 69 -20.16 9.43 -1.43
CA SER A 69 -21.54 8.95 -1.33
C SER A 69 -22.42 9.96 -0.60
N ASN A 70 -21.95 10.44 0.56
CA ASN A 70 -22.65 11.46 1.35
C ASN A 70 -22.85 12.76 0.57
N LEU A 71 -21.82 13.22 -0.14
CA LEU A 71 -21.90 14.41 -0.99
C LEU A 71 -22.94 14.23 -2.10
N MET A 72 -22.96 13.08 -2.78
CA MET A 72 -24.00 12.80 -3.77
C MET A 72 -25.39 12.86 -3.15
N GLN A 73 -25.58 12.24 -1.97
CA GLN A 73 -26.85 12.27 -1.27
C GLN A 73 -27.29 13.71 -0.94
N TYR A 74 -26.38 14.57 -0.50
CA TYR A 74 -26.69 15.98 -0.24
C TYR A 74 -26.99 16.79 -1.52
N GLN A 75 -26.42 16.41 -2.66
CA GLN A 75 -26.68 17.06 -3.95
C GLN A 75 -27.95 16.56 -4.64
N MET A 76 -28.59 15.49 -4.15
CA MET A 76 -29.84 15.00 -4.74
C MET A 76 -30.93 16.07 -4.65
N GLU A 77 -31.61 16.31 -5.77
CA GLU A 77 -32.72 17.26 -5.85
C GLU A 77 -33.78 16.94 -4.79
N SER A 78 -34.12 15.66 -4.59
CA SER A 78 -35.06 15.23 -3.56
C SER A 78 -34.63 15.66 -2.15
N SER A 79 -33.35 15.50 -1.79
CA SER A 79 -32.80 15.92 -0.50
C SER A 79 -32.82 17.44 -0.33
N ILE A 80 -32.55 18.19 -1.40
CA ILE A 80 -32.64 19.64 -1.41
C ILE A 80 -34.10 20.09 -1.25
N LEU A 81 -35.03 19.48 -1.99
CA LEU A 81 -36.46 19.79 -1.93
C LEU A 81 -37.06 19.51 -0.55
N ILE A 82 -36.72 18.39 0.09
CA ILE A 82 -37.16 18.09 1.46
C ILE A 82 -36.74 19.21 2.40
N LYS A 83 -35.47 19.63 2.33
CA LYS A 83 -34.91 20.67 3.21
C LYS A 83 -35.43 22.08 2.91
N LEU A 84 -35.79 22.36 1.66
CA LEU A 84 -36.43 23.60 1.25
C LEU A 84 -37.92 23.65 1.64
N ASN A 85 -38.61 22.51 1.63
CA ASN A 85 -40.00 22.39 2.03
C ASN A 85 -40.17 22.69 3.54
N GLU A 86 -39.23 22.25 4.39
CA GLU A 86 -39.16 22.66 5.80
C GLU A 86 -39.08 24.19 5.99
N LYS A 87 -38.52 24.90 5.01
CA LYS A 87 -38.42 26.36 4.98
C LYS A 87 -39.57 27.06 4.25
N GLY A 88 -40.58 26.31 3.81
CA GLY A 88 -41.75 26.82 3.08
C GLY A 88 -41.48 27.16 1.60
N ILE A 89 -40.34 26.75 1.05
CA ILE A 89 -39.99 26.97 -0.36
C ILE A 89 -40.42 25.74 -1.16
N VAL A 90 -41.35 25.95 -2.10
CA VAL A 90 -41.94 24.88 -2.95
C VAL A 90 -41.62 25.10 -4.41
N SER A 91 -41.34 24.01 -5.13
CA SER A 91 -41.16 24.04 -6.58
C SER A 91 -42.48 24.33 -7.29
N SER A 92 -42.45 25.20 -8.29
CA SER A 92 -43.61 25.44 -9.16
C SER A 92 -43.88 24.19 -10.01
N THR A 93 -45.08 23.64 -9.89
CA THR A 93 -45.56 22.56 -10.76
C THR A 93 -45.98 23.05 -12.14
N ASN A 94 -46.24 24.35 -12.28
CA ASN A 94 -46.59 24.96 -13.56
C ASN A 94 -45.36 25.52 -14.28
N PRO A 95 -45.18 25.20 -15.58
CA PRO A 95 -44.12 25.78 -16.39
C PRO A 95 -44.35 27.29 -16.61
N PRO A 96 -43.27 28.07 -16.78
CA PRO A 96 -43.38 29.51 -17.04
C PRO A 96 -43.92 29.79 -18.45
N ASN A 97 -44.75 30.83 -18.58
CA ASN A 97 -45.30 31.27 -19.86
C ASN A 97 -44.26 32.09 -20.63
N LYS A 98 -43.97 31.70 -21.89
CA LYS A 98 -43.09 32.46 -22.78
C LYS A 98 -43.87 33.61 -23.42
N ILE A 99 -43.55 34.84 -23.05
CA ILE A 99 -44.11 36.04 -23.69
C ILE A 99 -43.24 36.37 -24.92
N ILE A 100 -43.83 36.29 -26.12
CA ILE A 100 -43.19 36.73 -27.37
C ILE A 100 -43.86 38.03 -27.79
N VAL A 101 -43.10 39.13 -27.79
CA VAL A 101 -43.59 40.44 -28.23
C VAL A 101 -43.34 40.57 -29.73
N ASN A 102 -44.38 40.42 -30.53
CA ASN A 102 -44.33 40.77 -31.95
C ASN A 102 -44.66 42.26 -32.10
N VAL A 103 -43.63 43.09 -32.22
CA VAL A 103 -43.77 44.49 -32.61
C VAL A 103 -44.04 44.51 -34.12
N LYS A 104 -45.28 44.83 -34.52
CA LYS A 104 -45.59 45.19 -35.92
C LYS A 104 -45.24 46.66 -36.11
N ASN A 105 -44.33 46.94 -37.04
CA ASN A 105 -44.19 48.26 -37.66
C ASN A 105 -45.35 48.52 -38.61
#